data_AF-B0MFD1-F1
#
_entry.id   AF-B0MFD1-F1
#
_cell.length_a   1.000
_cell.length_b   1.000
_cell.length_c   1.000
_cell.angle_alpha   90.00
_cell.angle_beta   90.00
_cell.angle_gamma   90.00
#
_symmetry.space_group_name_H-M   'P 1'
#
loop_
_entity.id
_entity.type
_entity.pdbx_description
1 polymer ?
#
loop_
_entity_poly.entity_id
_entity_poly.type
_entity_poly.pdbx_seq_one_letter_code
_entity_poly.pdbx_strand_id
1 'polypeptide(L)'
;MSFCENIWDSDQGETINIQGGTIENIMHSGDADYVKTVCRLQKDSRIQSVVVMIVDEHTLIHCSDGKRITSRDLKEGMTVDAWISKAMTKSIPPQARAYRIIVKSNPCGTAVTDGRVAGVDLHNGFLYTGIPGKPESQIRFVVTENTPILDRQGSRIRLRDLKQGDRVRVEHADFMTASIPPQTTAFTIKKY
;
A
#
# COMPACT_ATOMS: atom_id res chain seq x y z
N MET A 1 20.26 11.02 -7.47
CA MET A 1 19.91 12.44 -7.61
C MET A 1 18.53 12.63 -7.00
N SER A 2 18.46 13.46 -5.97
CA SER A 2 17.35 13.56 -5.01
C SER A 2 16.46 14.75 -5.36
N PHE A 3 15.21 14.67 -4.93
CA PHE A 3 14.08 15.57 -5.15
C PHE A 3 14.27 17.05 -4.68
N CYS A 4 15.49 17.53 -4.43
CA CYS A 4 15.71 18.82 -3.77
C CYS A 4 16.61 19.83 -4.49
N GLU A 5 17.25 19.49 -5.61
CA GLU A 5 18.05 20.48 -6.35
C GLU A 5 17.25 21.21 -7.45
N ASN A 6 16.15 20.64 -7.95
CA ASN A 6 15.46 21.18 -9.13
C ASN A 6 14.05 21.73 -8.83
N ILE A 7 13.92 22.59 -7.83
CA ILE A 7 12.73 23.46 -7.71
C ILE A 7 12.75 24.58 -8.78
N TRP A 8 13.87 24.79 -9.48
CA TRP A 8 14.07 25.89 -10.43
C TRP A 8 14.64 25.48 -11.80
N ASP A 9 14.44 24.23 -12.23
CA ASP A 9 14.80 23.85 -13.60
C ASP A 9 13.60 24.11 -14.53
N SER A 10 13.58 25.33 -15.07
CA SER A 10 12.59 25.79 -16.04
C SER A 10 12.97 25.30 -17.42
N ASP A 11 12.57 24.07 -17.77
CA ASP A 11 12.04 23.82 -19.11
C ASP A 11 11.30 22.47 -19.24
N GLN A 12 10.12 22.53 -19.87
CA GLN A 12 9.27 21.43 -20.39
C GLN A 12 8.38 20.64 -19.40
N GLY A 13 7.64 21.30 -18.50
CA GLY A 13 6.45 20.67 -17.87
C GLY A 13 5.67 21.56 -16.90
N GLU A 14 4.34 21.51 -16.95
CA GLU A 14 3.41 22.17 -15.99
C GLU A 14 3.36 21.47 -14.62
N THR A 15 4.30 20.56 -14.33
CA THR A 15 4.24 19.65 -13.18
C THR A 15 5.37 19.88 -12.18
N ILE A 16 5.05 19.71 -10.90
CA ILE A 16 6.00 19.52 -9.80
C ILE A 16 5.98 18.04 -9.46
N ASN A 17 7.14 17.40 -9.38
CA ASN A 17 7.20 16.01 -8.96
C ASN A 17 7.16 15.95 -7.43
N ILE A 18 6.98 14.81 -6.81
CA ILE A 18 7.13 14.57 -5.37
C ILE A 18 7.74 13.18 -5.30
N GLN A 19 8.83 13.00 -4.56
CA GLN A 19 9.43 11.67 -4.41
C GLN A 19 9.45 11.27 -2.94
N GLY A 20 8.93 10.07 -2.65
CA GLY A 20 8.93 9.50 -1.31
C GLY A 20 8.09 10.26 -0.28
N GLY A 21 7.01 10.92 -0.70
CA GLY A 21 6.08 11.59 0.21
C GLY A 21 5.24 10.58 0.99
N THR A 22 5.01 10.81 2.29
CA THR A 22 4.11 9.99 3.10
C THR A 22 2.72 10.60 3.12
N ILE A 23 1.68 9.81 2.82
CA ILE A 23 0.30 10.21 3.02
C ILE A 23 0.04 10.32 4.52
N GLU A 24 -0.28 11.51 5.00
CA GLU A 24 -0.59 11.75 6.41
C GLU A 24 -2.10 11.70 6.66
N ASN A 25 -2.90 12.20 5.71
CA ASN A 25 -4.34 12.20 5.82
C ASN A 25 -5.01 12.17 4.45
N ILE A 26 -6.21 11.58 4.40
CA ILE A 26 -7.07 11.58 3.22
C ILE A 26 -8.45 12.08 3.64
N MET A 27 -8.93 13.14 2.99
CA MET A 27 -10.29 13.63 3.16
C MET A 27 -11.08 13.36 1.89
N HIS A 28 -12.13 12.54 2.01
CA HIS A 28 -13.02 12.24 0.90
C HIS A 28 -14.07 13.34 0.74
N SER A 29 -14.20 13.87 -0.48
CA SER A 29 -15.27 14.80 -0.87
C SER A 29 -15.96 14.27 -2.12
N GLY A 30 -17.22 14.67 -2.35
CA GLY A 30 -18.04 14.12 -3.43
C GLY A 30 -17.37 14.20 -4.80
N ASP A 31 -16.72 15.32 -5.10
CA ASP A 31 -16.15 15.60 -6.42
C ASP A 31 -14.63 15.29 -6.52
N ALA A 32 -13.92 15.21 -5.38
CA ALA A 32 -12.49 14.94 -5.34
C ALA A 32 -12.02 14.51 -3.94
N ASP A 33 -10.97 13.71 -3.88
CA ASP A 33 -10.27 13.38 -2.64
C ASP A 33 -9.11 14.34 -2.39
N TYR A 34 -8.95 14.77 -1.15
CA TYR A 34 -7.86 15.64 -0.72
C TYR A 34 -6.84 14.81 0.04
N VAL A 35 -5.71 14.53 -0.60
CA VAL A 35 -4.63 13.69 -0.06
C VAL A 35 -3.51 14.58 0.46
N LYS A 36 -3.40 14.69 1.80
CA LYS A 36 -2.33 15.44 2.45
C LYS A 36 -1.06 14.61 2.48
N THR A 37 -0.01 15.10 1.83
CA THR A 37 1.28 14.43 1.74
C THR A 37 2.38 15.25 2.39
N VAL A 38 3.22 14.58 3.17
CA VAL A 38 4.34 15.15 3.90
C VAL A 38 5.64 14.59 3.34
N CYS A 39 6.56 15.46 2.95
CA CYS A 39 7.91 15.09 2.52
C CYS A 39 8.92 15.39 3.62
N ARG A 40 9.72 14.37 3.99
CA ARG A 40 10.80 14.47 4.99
C ARG A 40 12.12 14.13 4.30
N LEU A 41 13.15 14.96 4.48
CA LEU A 41 14.48 14.64 3.94
C LEU A 41 15.30 13.83 4.92
N GLN A 42 16.01 12.83 4.40
CA GLN A 42 16.81 11.88 5.21
C GLN A 42 17.96 12.53 5.98
N LYS A 43 18.37 13.76 5.64
CA LYS A 43 19.59 14.38 6.20
C LYS A 43 19.34 15.21 7.46
N ASP A 44 18.09 15.50 7.78
CA ASP A 44 17.72 16.31 8.94
C ASP A 44 16.23 16.05 9.21
N SER A 45 15.86 15.58 10.40
CA SER A 45 14.51 15.13 10.78
C SER A 45 13.43 16.23 10.77
N ARG A 46 13.65 17.33 10.05
CA ARG A 46 12.78 18.48 9.88
C ARG A 46 11.89 18.26 8.65
N ILE A 47 10.57 18.33 8.86
CA ILE A 47 9.58 18.36 7.78
C ILE A 47 9.84 19.61 6.94
N GLN A 48 10.12 19.46 5.64
CA GLN A 48 10.36 20.63 4.77
C GLN A 48 9.16 21.02 3.93
N SER A 49 8.25 20.10 3.58
CA SER A 49 7.11 20.45 2.72
C SER A 49 5.88 19.58 2.96
N VAL A 50 4.75 20.25 3.14
CA VAL A 50 3.41 19.64 3.21
C VAL A 50 2.62 20.20 2.05
N VAL A 51 1.97 19.33 1.28
CA VAL A 51 1.08 19.71 0.18
C VAL A 51 -0.18 18.87 0.25
N VAL A 52 -1.31 19.46 -0.12
CA VAL A 52 -2.55 18.72 -0.31
C VAL A 52 -2.75 18.49 -1.81
N MET A 53 -2.78 17.24 -2.20
CA MET A 53 -3.07 16.84 -3.57
C MET A 53 -4.58 16.69 -3.74
N ILE A 54 -5.13 17.37 -4.74
CA ILE A 54 -6.52 17.18 -5.18
C ILE A 54 -6.50 16.04 -6.18
N VAL A 55 -7.15 14.93 -5.82
CA VAL A 55 -7.18 13.67 -6.55
C VAL A 55 -8.60 13.45 -7.06
N ASP A 56 -8.74 13.46 -8.39
CA ASP A 56 -10.03 13.31 -9.07
C ASP A 56 -9.97 12.14 -10.08
N GLU A 57 -11.03 11.97 -10.87
CA GLU A 57 -11.14 10.92 -11.88
C GLU A 57 -10.08 11.00 -12.99
N HIS A 58 -9.42 12.15 -13.16
CA HIS A 58 -8.34 12.35 -14.12
C HIS A 58 -6.95 12.04 -13.53
N THR A 59 -6.84 11.84 -12.21
CA THR A 59 -5.58 11.45 -11.58
C THR A 59 -5.26 9.98 -11.89
N LEU A 60 -4.08 9.74 -12.48
CA LEU A 60 -3.58 8.39 -12.73
C LEU A 60 -2.91 7.82 -11.48
N ILE A 61 -3.53 6.83 -10.83
CA ILE A 61 -2.98 6.22 -9.61
C ILE A 61 -2.54 4.80 -9.91
N HIS A 62 -1.27 4.51 -9.63
CA HIS A 62 -0.69 3.20 -9.85
C HIS A 62 0.17 2.75 -8.67
N CYS A 63 0.30 1.45 -8.50
CA CYS A 63 1.35 0.83 -7.70
C CYS A 63 2.70 0.93 -8.42
N SER A 64 3.79 0.72 -7.69
CA SER A 64 5.16 0.70 -8.24
C SER A 64 5.38 -0.42 -9.28
N ASP A 65 4.58 -1.48 -9.24
CA ASP A 65 4.56 -2.56 -10.23
C ASP A 65 3.73 -2.25 -11.49
N GLY A 66 3.11 -1.07 -11.56
CA GLY A 66 2.29 -0.59 -12.68
C GLY A 66 0.79 -0.85 -12.55
N LYS A 67 0.33 -1.59 -11.54
CA LYS A 67 -1.10 -1.84 -11.32
C LYS A 67 -1.88 -0.54 -11.10
N ARG A 68 -3.00 -0.36 -11.81
CA ARG A 68 -3.94 0.75 -11.59
C ARG A 68 -4.76 0.53 -10.32
N ILE A 69 -4.88 1.57 -9.51
CA ILE A 69 -5.75 1.62 -8.33
C ILE A 69 -6.57 2.91 -8.35
N THR A 70 -7.43 3.10 -7.36
CA THR A 70 -8.22 4.32 -7.18
C THR A 70 -7.79 5.07 -5.92
N SER A 71 -8.30 6.29 -5.74
CA SER A 71 -8.03 7.08 -4.54
C SER A 71 -8.56 6.42 -3.26
N ARG A 72 -9.57 5.54 -3.38
CA ARG A 72 -10.12 4.72 -2.27
C ARG A 72 -9.14 3.67 -1.75
N ASP A 73 -8.18 3.28 -2.56
CA ASP A 73 -7.16 2.29 -2.20
C ASP A 73 -5.96 2.95 -1.50
N LEU A 74 -5.84 4.27 -1.57
CA LEU A 74 -4.84 5.03 -0.84
C LEU A 74 -5.15 4.97 0.66
N LYS A 75 -4.11 4.80 1.47
CA LYS A 75 -4.22 4.77 2.93
C LYS A 75 -3.18 5.69 3.55
N GLU A 76 -3.50 6.22 4.73
CA GLU A 76 -2.53 6.92 5.56
C GLU A 76 -1.31 6.02 5.84
N GLY A 77 -0.13 6.62 5.87
CA GLY A 77 1.15 5.93 5.99
C GLY A 77 1.73 5.42 4.67
N MET A 78 0.96 5.39 3.57
CA MET A 78 1.53 5.02 2.28
C MET A 78 2.62 6.00 1.83
N THR A 79 3.69 5.46 1.26
CA THR A 79 4.74 6.26 0.61
C THR A 79 4.43 6.35 -0.88
N VAL A 80 4.46 7.56 -1.45
CA VAL A 80 4.11 7.82 -2.84
C VAL A 80 5.13 8.72 -3.52
N ASP A 81 5.30 8.50 -4.83
CA ASP A 81 5.77 9.56 -5.73
C ASP A 81 4.55 10.19 -6.41
N ALA A 82 4.55 11.48 -6.67
CA ALA A 82 3.44 12.15 -7.34
C ALA A 82 3.91 13.19 -8.36
N TRP A 83 3.06 13.48 -9.33
CA TRP A 83 3.21 14.56 -10.30
C TRP A 83 1.99 15.46 -10.13
N ILE A 84 2.20 16.68 -9.65
CA ILE A 84 1.16 17.64 -9.32
C ILE A 84 1.29 18.89 -10.18
N SER A 85 0.24 19.70 -10.30
CA SER A 85 0.30 20.97 -11.00
C SER A 85 1.19 22.00 -10.31
N LYS A 86 1.90 22.80 -11.11
CA LYS A 86 2.56 24.04 -10.64
C LYS A 86 1.55 25.11 -10.21
N ALA A 87 0.31 25.05 -10.71
CA ALA A 87 -0.76 25.93 -10.28
C ALA A 87 -1.28 25.50 -8.89
N MET A 88 -0.69 26.08 -7.85
CA MET A 88 -1.05 25.81 -6.46
C MET A 88 -1.89 26.93 -5.85
N THR A 89 -2.75 26.60 -4.89
CA THR A 89 -3.47 27.60 -4.09
C THR A 89 -2.51 28.34 -3.14
N LYS A 90 -2.88 29.56 -2.73
CA LYS A 90 -2.13 30.35 -1.73
C LYS A 90 -2.45 29.97 -0.27
N SER A 91 -3.03 28.78 -0.03
CA SER A 91 -3.37 28.30 1.31
C SER A 91 -2.17 27.70 2.04
N ILE A 92 -2.32 27.43 3.34
CA ILE A 92 -1.34 26.69 4.15
C ILE A 92 -2.04 25.46 4.75
N PRO A 93 -1.69 24.22 4.35
CA PRO A 93 -0.76 23.88 3.27
C PRO A 93 -1.29 24.30 1.88
N PRO A 94 -0.40 24.50 0.88
CA PRO A 94 -0.81 24.74 -0.50
C PRO A 94 -1.48 23.49 -1.08
N GLN A 95 -2.44 23.70 -1.98
CA GLN A 95 -3.18 22.63 -2.64
C GLN A 95 -2.94 22.64 -4.15
N ALA A 96 -2.83 21.47 -4.78
CA ALA A 96 -2.61 21.36 -6.22
C ALA A 96 -3.26 20.08 -6.78
N ARG A 97 -3.70 20.12 -8.05
CA ARG A 97 -4.20 18.92 -8.73
C ARG A 97 -3.09 17.90 -8.91
N ALA A 98 -3.37 16.63 -8.66
CA ALA A 98 -2.48 15.52 -8.98
C ALA A 98 -2.80 14.97 -10.37
N TYR A 99 -1.78 14.89 -11.22
CA TYR A 99 -1.88 14.21 -12.52
C TYR A 99 -1.57 12.72 -12.39
N ARG A 100 -0.60 12.38 -11.53
CA ARG A 100 -0.17 11.00 -11.33
C ARG A 100 0.30 10.75 -9.91
N ILE A 101 -0.02 9.57 -9.37
CA ILE A 101 0.48 9.07 -8.08
C ILE A 101 1.00 7.65 -8.29
N ILE A 102 2.21 7.37 -7.83
CA ILE A 102 2.81 6.03 -7.77
C ILE A 102 3.01 5.64 -6.31
N VAL A 103 2.26 4.64 -5.85
CA VAL A 103 2.40 4.08 -4.50
C VAL A 103 3.64 3.19 -4.43
N LYS A 104 4.56 3.52 -3.54
CA LYS A 104 5.85 2.84 -3.30
C LYS A 104 5.80 1.84 -2.17
N SER A 105 4.99 2.10 -1.15
CA SER A 105 4.85 1.22 0.01
C SER A 105 3.93 0.04 -0.32
N ASN A 106 4.38 -1.17 -0.01
CA ASN A 106 3.51 -2.33 0.06
C ASN A 106 2.75 -2.34 1.39
N PRO A 107 1.44 -2.61 1.39
CA PRO A 107 0.63 -2.99 0.23
C PRO A 107 0.15 -1.82 -0.60
N CYS A 108 0.22 -1.98 -1.92
CA CYS A 108 -0.64 -1.26 -2.84
C CYS A 108 -1.71 -2.24 -3.34
N GLY A 109 -2.99 -1.96 -3.12
CA GLY A 109 -4.06 -2.92 -3.41
C GLY A 109 -4.08 -4.10 -2.42
N THR A 110 -4.94 -4.01 -1.40
CA THR A 110 -5.11 -5.07 -0.39
C THR A 110 -6.40 -5.82 -0.63
N ALA A 111 -6.32 -7.15 -0.66
CA ALA A 111 -7.47 -8.03 -0.54
C ALA A 111 -7.49 -8.70 0.83
N VAL A 112 -8.66 -9.16 1.23
CA VAL A 112 -8.87 -9.90 2.47
C VAL A 112 -9.45 -11.26 2.14
N THR A 113 -8.80 -12.31 2.63
CA THR A 113 -9.30 -13.67 2.57
C THR A 113 -9.60 -14.16 3.98
N ASP A 114 -10.85 -14.49 4.25
CA ASP A 114 -11.27 -15.25 5.44
C ASP A 114 -11.30 -16.74 5.08
N GLY A 115 -10.65 -17.59 5.87
CA GLY A 115 -10.54 -19.02 5.55
C GLY A 115 -10.05 -19.88 6.70
N ARG A 116 -10.05 -21.21 6.46
CA ARG A 116 -9.41 -22.18 7.35
C ARG A 116 -8.00 -22.48 6.87
N VAL A 117 -7.06 -22.61 7.81
CA VAL A 117 -5.70 -23.07 7.52
C VAL A 117 -5.77 -24.50 6.97
N ALA A 118 -5.31 -24.67 5.74
CA ALA A 118 -5.17 -25.97 5.09
C ALA A 118 -3.83 -26.63 5.42
N GLY A 119 -2.80 -25.82 5.68
CA GLY A 119 -1.46 -26.28 6.04
C GLY A 119 -0.50 -25.10 6.26
N VAL A 120 0.64 -25.39 6.86
CA VAL A 120 1.72 -24.42 7.11
C VAL A 120 3.03 -25.07 6.69
N ASP A 121 3.79 -24.36 5.86
CA ASP A 121 5.17 -24.73 5.49
C ASP A 121 6.13 -23.78 6.18
N LEU A 122 6.73 -24.25 7.27
CA LEU A 122 7.66 -23.45 8.07
C LEU A 122 9.03 -23.26 7.40
N HIS A 123 9.39 -24.15 6.47
CA HIS A 123 10.68 -24.07 5.80
C HIS A 123 10.67 -22.94 4.77
N ASN A 124 9.58 -22.84 4.00
CA ASN A 124 9.43 -21.83 2.96
C ASN A 124 8.64 -20.59 3.41
N GLY A 125 8.12 -20.57 4.64
CA GLY A 125 7.33 -19.46 5.16
C GLY A 125 5.97 -19.32 4.46
N PHE A 126 5.30 -20.45 4.17
CA PHE A 126 3.99 -20.41 3.51
C PHE A 126 2.85 -20.76 4.45
N LEU A 127 1.75 -20.04 4.30
CA LEU A 127 0.45 -20.37 4.88
C LEU A 127 -0.50 -20.76 3.75
N TYR A 128 -1.20 -21.87 3.91
CA TYR A 128 -2.24 -22.29 2.97
C TYR A 128 -3.61 -22.12 3.63
N THR A 129 -4.57 -21.51 2.94
CA THR A 129 -5.99 -21.58 3.31
C THR A 129 -6.76 -22.39 2.27
N GLY A 130 -7.91 -22.97 2.63
CA GLY A 130 -8.75 -23.78 1.73
C GLY A 130 -8.99 -25.20 2.25
N ILE A 131 -9.21 -26.16 1.34
CA ILE A 131 -9.40 -27.57 1.72
C ILE A 131 -8.02 -28.27 1.71
N PRO A 132 -7.59 -28.91 2.83
CA PRO A 132 -6.36 -29.69 2.87
C PRO A 132 -6.29 -30.75 1.76
N GLY A 133 -5.12 -30.87 1.11
CA GLY A 133 -4.91 -31.84 0.02
C GLY A 133 -5.60 -31.51 -1.31
N LYS A 134 -6.26 -30.34 -1.43
CA LYS A 134 -6.94 -29.88 -2.66
C LYS A 134 -6.37 -28.53 -3.15
N PRO A 135 -5.23 -28.53 -3.87
CA PRO A 135 -4.53 -27.31 -4.31
C PRO A 135 -5.41 -26.30 -5.05
N GLU A 136 -6.38 -26.77 -5.82
CA GLU A 136 -7.34 -25.95 -6.59
C GLU A 136 -8.30 -25.14 -5.71
N SER A 137 -8.50 -25.57 -4.47
CA SER A 137 -9.33 -24.87 -3.48
C SER A 137 -8.51 -23.94 -2.58
N GLN A 138 -7.19 -23.94 -2.74
CA GLN A 138 -6.28 -23.29 -1.80
C GLN A 138 -5.74 -21.97 -2.33
N ILE A 139 -5.38 -21.10 -1.40
CA ILE A 139 -4.53 -19.94 -1.66
C ILE A 139 -3.27 -20.13 -0.83
N ARG A 140 -2.11 -19.92 -1.45
CA ARG A 140 -0.82 -19.91 -0.75
C ARG A 140 -0.40 -18.48 -0.47
N PHE A 141 -0.23 -18.17 0.80
CA PHE A 141 0.28 -16.89 1.25
C PHE A 141 1.77 -17.00 1.56
N VAL A 142 2.55 -16.10 0.99
CA VAL A 142 3.95 -15.89 1.34
C VAL A 142 3.99 -15.03 2.61
N VAL A 143 4.52 -15.62 3.68
CA VAL A 143 4.65 -14.99 4.99
C VAL A 143 6.10 -14.57 5.18
N THR A 144 6.33 -13.28 5.39
CA THR A 144 7.66 -12.72 5.59
C THR A 144 7.87 -12.34 7.05
N GLU A 145 9.09 -11.96 7.43
CA GLU A 145 9.40 -11.45 8.78
C GLU A 145 8.58 -10.20 9.14
N ASN A 146 8.13 -9.45 8.13
CA ASN A 146 7.33 -8.23 8.30
C ASN A 146 5.82 -8.50 8.38
N THR A 147 5.38 -9.76 8.24
CA THR A 147 3.96 -10.12 8.30
C THR A 147 3.54 -10.34 9.76
N PRO A 148 2.89 -9.37 10.45
CA PRO A 148 2.31 -9.60 11.77
C PRO A 148 1.30 -10.74 11.74
N ILE A 149 1.48 -11.72 12.64
CA ILE A 149 0.53 -12.78 12.89
C ILE A 149 -0.04 -12.58 14.29
N LEU A 150 -1.35 -12.41 14.39
CA LEU A 150 -2.04 -12.05 15.61
C LEU A 150 -3.02 -13.15 16.02
N ASP A 151 -3.17 -13.38 17.32
CA ASP A 151 -4.24 -14.20 17.87
C ASP A 151 -5.58 -13.44 17.96
N ARG A 152 -6.57 -14.06 18.60
CA ARG A 152 -7.91 -13.50 18.83
C ARG A 152 -7.86 -12.20 19.63
N GLN A 153 -6.95 -12.13 20.59
CA GLN A 153 -6.75 -11.03 21.52
C GLN A 153 -5.88 -9.91 20.91
N GLY A 154 -5.30 -10.13 19.73
CA GLY A 154 -4.40 -9.19 19.08
C GLY A 154 -2.94 -9.32 19.50
N SER A 155 -2.60 -10.36 20.27
CA SER A 155 -1.21 -10.64 20.66
C SER A 155 -0.45 -11.25 19.49
N ARG A 156 0.83 -10.88 19.33
CA ARG A 156 1.69 -11.47 18.31
C ARG A 156 1.97 -12.93 18.61
N ILE A 157 1.72 -13.79 17.62
CA ILE A 157 2.07 -15.21 17.60
C ILE A 157 3.00 -15.51 16.40
N ARG A 158 3.53 -16.73 16.33
CA ARG A 158 4.42 -17.16 15.25
C ARG A 158 3.66 -17.99 14.23
N LEU A 159 4.21 -18.12 13.02
CA LEU A 159 3.62 -18.94 11.96
C LEU A 159 3.40 -20.41 12.40
N ARG A 160 4.32 -20.94 13.21
CA ARG A 160 4.23 -22.28 13.81
C ARG A 160 3.08 -22.48 14.80
N ASP A 161 2.48 -21.40 15.28
CA ASP A 161 1.36 -21.44 16.22
C ASP A 161 0.01 -21.58 15.49
N LEU A 162 0.01 -21.41 14.16
CA LEU A 162 -1.13 -21.71 13.28
C LEU A 162 -1.15 -23.21 12.97
N LYS A 163 -2.33 -23.81 13.11
CA LYS A 163 -2.57 -25.24 12.89
C LYS A 163 -3.66 -25.43 11.84
N GLN A 164 -3.58 -26.55 11.12
CA GLN A 164 -4.63 -26.94 10.19
C GLN A 164 -6.01 -26.90 10.88
N GLY A 165 -6.99 -26.25 10.22
CA GLY A 165 -8.33 -26.04 10.74
C GLY A 165 -8.57 -24.73 11.48
N ASP A 166 -7.51 -24.04 11.93
CA ASP A 166 -7.63 -22.69 12.52
C ASP A 166 -8.34 -21.75 11.54
N ARG A 167 -9.21 -20.87 12.04
CA ARG A 167 -9.78 -19.80 11.22
C ARG A 167 -8.83 -18.62 11.22
N VAL A 168 -8.58 -18.07 10.04
CA VAL A 168 -7.68 -16.95 9.84
C VAL A 168 -8.31 -15.95 8.87
N ARG A 169 -8.07 -14.67 9.16
CA ARG A 169 -8.27 -13.57 8.23
C ARG A 169 -6.90 -13.14 7.75
N VAL A 170 -6.67 -13.19 6.44
CA VAL A 170 -5.41 -12.80 5.82
C VAL A 170 -5.65 -11.53 5.02
N GLU A 171 -5.00 -10.44 5.39
CA GLU A 171 -4.84 -9.27 4.53
C GLU A 171 -3.60 -9.52 3.65
N HIS A 172 -3.76 -9.43 2.34
CA HIS A 172 -2.73 -9.81 1.37
C HIS A 172 -2.79 -8.96 0.11
N ALA A 173 -1.80 -9.12 -0.77
CA ALA A 173 -1.79 -8.46 -2.07
C ALA A 173 -3.00 -8.92 -2.88
N ASP A 174 -3.73 -7.98 -3.47
CA ASP A 174 -4.91 -8.27 -4.29
C ASP A 174 -4.57 -8.80 -5.70
N PHE A 175 -3.29 -9.01 -5.99
CA PHE A 175 -2.79 -9.77 -7.12
C PHE A 175 -2.25 -11.13 -6.67
N MET A 176 -2.33 -12.12 -7.57
CA MET A 176 -1.85 -13.48 -7.33
C MET A 176 -1.17 -14.05 -8.56
N THR A 177 -0.30 -15.05 -8.37
CA THR A 177 0.28 -15.80 -9.49
C THR A 177 -0.77 -16.63 -10.22
N ALA A 178 -0.62 -16.77 -11.53
CA ALA A 178 -1.41 -17.71 -12.34
C ALA A 178 -0.91 -19.16 -12.17
N SER A 179 -0.93 -19.66 -10.92
CA SER A 179 -0.55 -21.04 -10.56
C SER A 179 -1.66 -21.73 -9.78
N ILE A 180 -1.47 -23.03 -9.49
CA ILE A 180 -2.38 -23.81 -8.63
C ILE A 180 -1.56 -24.41 -7.47
N PRO A 181 -1.80 -24.01 -6.20
CA PRO A 181 -2.67 -22.90 -5.81
C PRO A 181 -2.14 -21.53 -6.32
N PRO A 182 -3.00 -20.52 -6.49
CA PRO A 182 -2.56 -19.14 -6.64
C PRO A 182 -1.76 -18.69 -5.41
N GLN A 183 -0.77 -17.83 -5.63
CA GLN A 183 0.15 -17.38 -4.59
C GLN A 183 0.16 -15.86 -4.47
N THR A 184 0.24 -15.34 -3.25
CA THR A 184 0.31 -13.91 -2.97
C THR A 184 0.99 -13.60 -1.65
N THR A 185 1.45 -12.36 -1.44
CA THR A 185 2.12 -11.94 -0.21
C THR A 185 1.10 -11.58 0.86
N ALA A 186 1.24 -12.16 2.06
CA ALA A 186 0.45 -11.76 3.23
C ALA A 186 1.07 -10.55 3.94
N PHE A 187 0.21 -9.60 4.28
CA PHE A 187 0.56 -8.40 5.02
C PHE A 187 0.20 -8.54 6.49
N THR A 188 -0.98 -9.07 6.81
CA THR A 188 -1.38 -9.36 8.19
C THR A 188 -2.14 -10.67 8.21
N ILE A 189 -1.91 -11.49 9.24
CA ILE A 189 -2.71 -12.70 9.50
C ILE A 189 -3.31 -12.58 10.90
N LYS A 190 -4.61 -12.75 11.03
CA LYS A 190 -5.30 -12.79 12.33
C LYS A 190 -6.03 -14.11 12.51
N LYS A 191 -5.66 -14.89 13.52
CA LYS A 191 -6.36 -16.12 13.93
C LYS A 191 -7.59 -15.78 14.77
N TYR A 192 -8.74 -16.40 14.51
CA TYR A 192 -9.99 -16.11 15.23
C TYR A 192 -10.95 -17.28 15.48
#